data_AF-A0AAJ1MMI2-F1
#
_entry.id   AF-A0AAJ1MMI2-F1
#
_cell.length_a   1.000
_cell.length_b   1.000
_cell.length_c   1.000
_cell.angle_alpha   90.00
_cell.angle_beta   90.00
_cell.angle_gamma   90.00
#
_symmetry.space_group_name_H-M   'P 1'
#
loop_
_entity.id
_entity.type
_entity.pdbx_description
1 polymer ?
#
loop_
_entity_poly.entity_id
_entity_poly.type
_entity_poly.pdbx_seq_one_letter_code
_entity_poly.pdbx_strand_id
1 'polypeptide(L)'
;MILFLIAAVPVFYLAMDSLISDLHGRIDDSYKPFAYGFICFVAALVIYNIIRLMFLTPVYTPSGIYIYYLLHDSLIPFALAVTGYLLVFGFTDFETGHHAVNRMFAFMCGFYCFWSINDLIINFGWYNNHLLLIIPIQRIGLIAAFSLLFSEALKRRGASRVLLYVLTGLLPFITAAGSMLWRLSYTIPMIGVTAGLPVLSGIFLYRKLRPVSEKPKVSLTSE
;
A
#
# COMPACT_ATOMS: atom_id res chain seq x y z
N MET A 1 1.85 10.25 -18.94
CA MET A 1 2.38 10.32 -17.55
C MET A 1 1.29 10.67 -16.54
N ILE A 2 0.56 11.77 -16.69
CA ILE A 2 -0.58 12.10 -15.80
C ILE A 2 -1.65 10.99 -15.79
N LEU A 3 -1.98 10.43 -16.97
CA LEU A 3 -2.89 9.29 -17.05
C LEU A 3 -2.40 8.05 -16.27
N PHE A 4 -1.09 7.80 -16.25
CA PHE A 4 -0.51 6.71 -15.47
C PHE A 4 -0.64 6.98 -13.96
N LEU A 5 -0.36 8.21 -13.53
CA LEU A 5 -0.52 8.64 -12.14
C LEU A 5 -1.95 8.42 -11.61
N ILE A 6 -2.96 8.74 -12.45
CA ILE A 6 -4.38 8.60 -12.12
C ILE A 6 -4.83 7.13 -12.19
N ALA A 7 -4.38 6.38 -13.20
CA ALA A 7 -4.89 5.05 -13.49
C ALA A 7 -4.12 3.92 -12.78
N ALA A 8 -2.89 4.14 -12.32
CA ALA A 8 -2.03 3.05 -11.81
C ALA A 8 -2.65 2.28 -10.64
N VAL A 9 -3.15 2.99 -9.61
CA VAL A 9 -3.78 2.35 -8.45
C VAL A 9 -5.13 1.71 -8.80
N PRO A 10 -6.05 2.37 -9.55
CA PRO A 10 -7.26 1.73 -10.05
C PRO A 10 -7.01 0.47 -10.89
N VAL A 11 -6.09 0.54 -11.86
CA VAL A 11 -5.75 -0.58 -12.74
C VAL A 11 -5.11 -1.72 -11.94
N PHE A 12 -4.26 -1.38 -10.98
CA PHE A 12 -3.69 -2.38 -10.07
C PHE A 12 -4.76 -3.08 -9.23
N TYR A 13 -5.73 -2.34 -8.70
CA TYR A 13 -6.88 -2.93 -8.00
C TYR A 13 -7.67 -3.88 -8.91
N LEU A 14 -8.02 -3.45 -10.13
CA LEU A 14 -8.76 -4.28 -11.09
C LEU A 14 -8.00 -5.55 -11.48
N ALA A 15 -6.69 -5.45 -11.73
CA ALA A 15 -5.85 -6.59 -12.05
C ALA A 15 -5.76 -7.59 -10.88
N MET A 16 -5.72 -7.09 -9.65
CA MET A 16 -5.69 -7.93 -8.47
C MET A 16 -7.05 -8.55 -8.16
N ASP A 17 -8.15 -7.81 -8.33
CA ASP A 17 -9.51 -8.31 -8.16
C ASP A 17 -9.81 -9.41 -9.18
N SER A 18 -9.40 -9.25 -10.45
CA SER A 18 -9.51 -10.30 -11.46
C SER A 18 -8.68 -11.54 -11.10
N LEU A 19 -7.41 -11.36 -10.70
CA LEU A 19 -6.54 -12.46 -10.32
C LEU A 19 -7.10 -13.26 -9.13
N ILE A 20 -7.63 -12.56 -8.11
CA ILE A 20 -8.20 -13.21 -6.93
C ILE A 20 -9.52 -13.91 -7.28
N SER A 21 -10.37 -13.30 -8.11
CA SER A 21 -11.62 -13.89 -8.60
C SER A 21 -11.37 -15.18 -9.37
N ASP A 22 -10.33 -15.23 -10.22
CA ASP A 22 -9.94 -16.43 -10.97
C ASP A 22 -9.43 -17.55 -10.04
N LEU A 23 -8.78 -17.21 -8.93
CA LEU A 23 -8.16 -18.18 -8.00
C LEU A 23 -9.13 -18.74 -6.95
N HIS A 24 -10.13 -17.99 -6.51
CA HIS A 24 -10.99 -18.35 -5.37
C HIS A 24 -12.50 -18.33 -5.67
N GLY A 25 -12.91 -18.03 -6.91
CA GLY A 25 -14.29 -17.70 -7.24
C GLY A 25 -14.63 -16.25 -6.87
N ARG A 26 -15.76 -15.75 -7.38
CA ARG A 26 -16.18 -14.34 -7.27
C ARG A 26 -16.05 -13.78 -5.85
N ILE A 27 -15.35 -12.65 -5.71
CA ILE A 27 -15.31 -11.86 -4.48
C ILE A 27 -16.56 -10.98 -4.47
N ASP A 28 -17.69 -11.48 -4.01
CA ASP A 28 -18.97 -10.73 -4.08
C ASP A 28 -19.01 -9.46 -3.18
N ASP A 29 -17.94 -9.10 -2.46
CA ASP A 29 -17.94 -7.98 -1.49
C ASP A 29 -16.70 -7.06 -1.51
N SER A 30 -15.76 -7.16 -2.46
CA SER A 30 -14.55 -6.30 -2.49
C SER A 30 -14.83 -4.82 -2.78
N TYR A 31 -15.99 -4.50 -3.37
CA TYR A 31 -16.39 -3.13 -3.71
C TYR A 31 -16.71 -2.27 -2.47
N LYS A 32 -17.26 -2.85 -1.39
CA LYS A 32 -17.62 -2.08 -0.18
C LYS A 32 -16.38 -1.52 0.51
N PRO A 33 -15.32 -2.32 0.81
CA PRO A 33 -14.08 -1.78 1.34
C PRO A 33 -13.44 -0.71 0.46
N PHE A 34 -13.47 -0.89 -0.86
CA PHE A 34 -12.96 0.12 -1.80
C PHE A 34 -13.71 1.45 -1.66
N ALA A 35 -15.05 1.41 -1.64
CA ALA A 35 -15.88 2.61 -1.48
C ALA A 35 -15.64 3.29 -0.12
N TYR A 36 -15.51 2.52 0.98
CA TYR A 36 -15.17 3.07 2.28
C TYR A 36 -13.77 3.71 2.30
N GLY A 37 -12.80 3.10 1.62
CA GLY A 37 -11.46 3.67 1.43
C GLY A 37 -11.52 5.04 0.75
N PHE A 38 -12.33 5.16 -0.30
CA PHE A 38 -12.55 6.42 -1.00
C PHE A 38 -13.22 7.49 -0.10
N ILE A 39 -14.21 7.12 0.69
CA ILE A 39 -14.86 8.05 1.63
C ILE A 39 -13.84 8.53 2.70
N CYS A 40 -13.06 7.60 3.26
CA CYS A 40 -11.98 7.93 4.20
C CYS A 40 -10.92 8.84 3.58
N PHE A 41 -10.60 8.66 2.29
CA PHE A 41 -9.69 9.54 1.56
C PHE A 41 -10.19 11.00 1.58
N VAL A 42 -11.47 11.24 1.31
CA VAL A 42 -12.03 12.61 1.30
C VAL A 42 -11.86 13.28 2.66
N ALA A 43 -12.15 12.57 3.75
CA ALA A 43 -11.95 13.08 5.11
C ALA A 43 -10.45 13.30 5.43
N ALA A 44 -9.61 12.34 5.07
CA ALA A 44 -8.16 12.41 5.26
C ALA A 44 -7.53 13.56 4.48
N LEU A 45 -8.04 13.88 3.29
CA LEU A 45 -7.57 14.97 2.45
C LEU A 45 -7.72 16.32 3.15
N VAL A 46 -8.82 16.54 3.86
CA VAL A 46 -9.06 17.77 4.64
C VAL A 46 -8.04 17.88 5.77
N ILE A 47 -7.89 16.82 6.56
CA ILE A 47 -6.94 16.75 7.69
C ILE A 47 -5.51 16.97 7.19
N TYR A 48 -5.14 16.30 6.11
CA TYR A 48 -3.83 16.41 5.50
C TYR A 48 -3.53 17.84 5.04
N ASN A 49 -4.48 18.51 4.40
CA ASN A 49 -4.30 19.90 3.97
C ASN A 49 -4.11 20.85 5.15
N ILE A 50 -4.81 20.64 6.27
CA ILE A 50 -4.59 21.40 7.51
C ILE A 50 -3.18 21.16 8.05
N ILE A 51 -2.75 19.91 8.19
CA ILE A 51 -1.40 19.56 8.67
C ILE A 51 -0.33 20.17 7.77
N ARG A 52 -0.53 20.09 6.45
CA ARG A 52 0.40 20.64 5.46
C ARG A 52 0.58 22.15 5.61
N LEU A 53 -0.53 22.90 5.67
CA LEU A 53 -0.49 24.35 5.79
C LEU A 53 0.15 24.83 7.09
N MET A 54 0.04 24.05 8.17
CA MET A 54 0.56 24.43 9.49
C MET A 54 1.99 23.98 9.76
N PHE A 55 2.40 22.82 9.23
CA PHE A 55 3.62 22.12 9.68
C PHE A 55 4.58 21.67 8.57
N LEU A 56 4.14 21.59 7.31
CA LEU A 56 4.97 21.10 6.22
C LEU A 56 5.52 22.24 5.38
N THR A 57 6.64 22.79 5.82
CA THR A 57 7.45 23.73 5.03
C THR A 57 8.67 23.03 4.43
N PRO A 58 8.96 23.23 3.13
CA PRO A 58 10.13 22.64 2.50
C PRO A 58 11.40 23.30 3.04
N VAL A 59 12.29 22.49 3.62
CA VAL A 59 13.63 22.90 4.04
C VAL A 59 14.65 22.31 3.05
N TYR A 60 15.54 23.14 2.51
CA TYR A 60 16.45 22.77 1.41
C TYR A 60 17.69 21.97 1.83
N THR A 61 17.74 21.46 3.05
CA THR A 61 18.81 20.54 3.49
C THR A 61 18.47 19.10 3.09
N PRO A 62 19.46 18.20 2.88
CA PRO A 62 19.18 16.80 2.54
C PRO A 62 18.25 16.10 3.54
N SER A 63 18.42 16.36 4.84
CA SER A 63 17.54 15.86 5.90
C SER A 63 16.15 16.50 5.86
N GLY A 64 16.05 17.80 5.58
CA GLY A 64 14.78 18.50 5.40
C GLY A 64 13.97 17.97 4.22
N ILE A 65 14.64 17.65 3.11
CA ILE A 65 14.03 17.03 1.93
C ILE A 65 13.52 15.62 2.25
N TYR A 66 14.31 14.83 2.99
CA TYR A 66 13.86 13.50 3.43
C TYR A 66 12.64 13.58 4.35
N ILE A 67 12.68 14.46 5.36
CA ILE A 67 11.56 14.67 6.29
C ILE A 67 10.32 15.15 5.54
N TYR A 68 10.48 16.05 4.56
CA TYR A 68 9.38 16.50 3.72
C TYR A 68 8.71 15.32 3.00
N TYR A 69 9.47 14.50 2.26
CA TYR A 69 8.90 13.34 1.57
C TYR A 69 8.35 12.28 2.54
N LEU A 70 9.03 12.05 3.66
CA LEU A 70 8.57 11.13 4.69
C LEU A 70 7.21 11.55 5.22
N LEU A 71 7.00 12.82 5.55
CA LEU A 71 5.73 13.28 6.08
C LEU A 71 4.68 13.44 4.99
N HIS A 72 5.03 14.09 3.88
CA HIS A 72 4.11 14.47 2.80
C HIS A 72 3.63 13.26 1.98
N ASP A 73 4.54 12.37 1.55
CA ASP A 73 4.22 11.31 0.58
C ASP A 73 3.91 9.97 1.22
N SER A 74 4.51 9.69 2.39
CA SER A 74 4.52 8.36 2.98
C SER A 74 3.77 8.29 4.31
N LEU A 75 4.31 8.90 5.37
CA LEU A 75 3.91 8.68 6.77
C LEU A 75 2.52 9.22 7.10
N ILE A 76 2.23 10.49 6.79
CA ILE A 76 0.91 11.06 7.10
C ILE A 76 -0.20 10.36 6.28
N PRO A 77 -0.07 10.21 4.94
CA PRO A 77 -1.06 9.48 4.15
C PRO A 77 -1.27 8.05 4.68
N PHE A 78 -0.17 7.36 5.02
CA PHE A 78 -0.22 6.00 5.54
C PHE A 78 -0.91 5.93 6.91
N ALA A 79 -0.57 6.81 7.83
CA ALA A 79 -1.20 6.86 9.15
C ALA A 79 -2.71 7.10 9.01
N LEU A 80 -3.11 8.06 8.18
CA LEU A 80 -4.53 8.34 7.92
C LEU A 80 -5.25 7.14 7.28
N ALA A 81 -4.61 6.45 6.34
CA ALA A 81 -5.17 5.24 5.72
C ALA A 81 -5.37 4.12 6.75
N VAL A 82 -4.35 3.82 7.55
CA VAL A 82 -4.40 2.76 8.57
C VAL A 82 -5.42 3.10 9.65
N THR A 83 -5.43 4.33 10.16
CA THR A 83 -6.44 4.78 11.12
C THR A 83 -7.83 4.71 10.54
N GLY A 84 -8.04 5.16 9.30
CA GLY A 84 -9.32 5.07 8.60
C GLY A 84 -9.82 3.62 8.48
N TYR A 85 -8.94 2.70 8.10
CA TYR A 85 -9.29 1.27 8.04
C TYR A 85 -9.75 0.74 9.41
N LEU A 86 -8.95 1.01 10.46
CA LEU A 86 -9.25 0.54 11.81
C LEU A 86 -10.53 1.16 12.38
N LEU A 87 -10.88 2.38 12.00
CA LEU A 87 -12.13 3.01 12.41
C LEU A 87 -13.35 2.38 11.74
N VAL A 88 -13.26 2.02 10.45
CA VAL A 88 -14.38 1.46 9.70
C VAL A 88 -14.62 -0.01 10.03
N PHE A 89 -13.55 -0.82 10.11
CA PHE A 89 -13.66 -2.27 10.24
C PHE A 89 -13.30 -2.80 11.63
N GLY A 90 -12.74 -1.95 12.50
CA GLY A 90 -12.31 -2.35 13.84
C GLY A 90 -11.19 -3.40 13.83
N PHE A 91 -10.91 -3.96 15.00
CA PHE A 91 -10.01 -5.12 15.14
C PHE A 91 -10.75 -6.47 15.02
N THR A 92 -12.07 -6.45 15.00
CA THR A 92 -12.94 -7.64 15.03
C THR A 92 -13.01 -8.39 13.69
N ASP A 93 -12.82 -7.69 12.58
CA ASP A 93 -12.82 -8.30 11.23
C ASP A 93 -11.59 -9.19 10.94
N PHE A 94 -10.58 -9.18 11.83
CA PHE A 94 -9.33 -9.89 11.62
C PHE A 94 -9.34 -11.36 12.07
N GLU A 95 -10.41 -11.81 12.70
CA GLU A 95 -10.55 -13.21 13.17
C GLU A 95 -10.79 -14.19 12.01
N THR A 96 -11.29 -13.73 10.86
CA THR A 96 -11.48 -14.52 9.63
C THR A 96 -10.38 -14.24 8.59
N GLY A 97 -9.14 -14.60 8.94
CA GLY A 97 -7.90 -14.10 8.34
C GLY A 97 -7.61 -14.30 6.83
N HIS A 98 -8.56 -14.76 6.00
CA HIS A 98 -8.45 -14.72 4.52
C HIS A 98 -9.17 -13.51 3.91
N HIS A 99 -10.37 -13.17 4.41
CA HIS A 99 -11.11 -12.00 3.91
C HIS A 99 -10.44 -10.68 4.34
N ALA A 100 -9.71 -10.69 5.46
CA ALA A 100 -9.02 -9.51 5.97
C ALA A 100 -7.96 -8.95 5.01
N VAL A 101 -7.21 -9.80 4.28
CA VAL A 101 -6.19 -9.32 3.31
C VAL A 101 -6.87 -8.60 2.16
N ASN A 102 -7.91 -9.21 1.58
CA ASN A 102 -8.59 -8.67 0.42
C ASN A 102 -9.36 -7.39 0.77
N ARG A 103 -9.98 -7.32 1.95
CA ARG A 103 -10.64 -6.08 2.43
C ARG A 103 -9.63 -4.97 2.69
N MET A 104 -8.54 -5.25 3.39
CA MET A 104 -7.46 -4.27 3.63
C MET A 104 -6.88 -3.77 2.32
N PHE A 105 -6.59 -4.68 1.40
CA PHE A 105 -6.07 -4.35 0.09
C PHE A 105 -7.04 -3.46 -0.70
N ALA A 106 -8.32 -3.85 -0.81
CA ALA A 106 -9.34 -3.08 -1.51
C ALA A 106 -9.57 -1.70 -0.88
N PHE A 107 -9.60 -1.61 0.46
CA PHE A 107 -9.69 -0.33 1.17
C PHE A 107 -8.49 0.57 0.89
N MET A 108 -7.27 0.04 1.02
CA MET A 108 -6.05 0.80 0.76
C MET A 108 -5.97 1.25 -0.70
N CYS A 109 -6.39 0.42 -1.66
CA CYS A 109 -6.54 0.82 -3.06
C CYS A 109 -7.55 1.96 -3.22
N GLY A 110 -8.72 1.88 -2.59
CA GLY A 110 -9.72 2.96 -2.60
C GLY A 110 -9.19 4.26 -2.00
N PHE A 111 -8.46 4.18 -0.89
CA PHE A 111 -7.88 5.34 -0.20
C PHE A 111 -6.79 6.02 -1.03
N TYR A 112 -5.85 5.24 -1.59
CA TYR A 112 -4.74 5.77 -2.37
C TYR A 112 -5.08 6.08 -3.83
N CYS A 113 -6.26 5.67 -4.30
CA CYS A 113 -6.75 5.84 -5.68
C CYS A 113 -6.51 7.25 -6.21
N PHE A 114 -6.93 8.26 -5.44
CA PHE A 114 -6.83 9.67 -5.83
C PHE A 114 -5.80 10.47 -5.03
N TRP A 115 -5.05 9.82 -4.14
CA TRP A 115 -3.97 10.50 -3.44
C TRP A 115 -2.93 11.05 -4.42
N SER A 116 -2.66 10.31 -5.50
CA SER A 116 -1.76 10.77 -6.56
C SER A 116 -2.30 11.99 -7.31
N ILE A 117 -3.63 12.17 -7.38
CA ILE A 117 -4.22 13.41 -7.90
C ILE A 117 -4.00 14.56 -6.93
N ASN A 118 -4.13 14.33 -5.62
CA ASN A 118 -3.84 15.37 -4.63
C ASN A 118 -2.38 15.84 -4.74
N ASP A 119 -1.42 14.93 -4.87
CA ASP A 119 -0.03 15.33 -5.12
C ASP A 119 0.12 16.11 -6.44
N LEU A 120 -0.72 15.80 -7.44
CA LEU A 120 -0.78 16.52 -8.71
C LEU A 120 -1.37 17.94 -8.58
N ILE A 121 -2.21 18.19 -7.59
CA ILE A 121 -2.73 19.52 -7.33
C ILE A 121 -1.71 20.32 -6.52
N ILE A 122 -1.10 19.69 -5.51
CA ILE A 122 -0.19 20.34 -4.56
C ILE A 122 1.13 20.74 -5.22
N ASN A 123 1.71 19.85 -6.03
CA ASN A 123 3.03 20.07 -6.63
C ASN A 123 2.92 20.59 -8.07
N PHE A 124 1.83 21.27 -8.40
CA PHE A 124 1.55 21.69 -9.78
C PHE A 124 2.65 22.59 -10.32
N GLY A 125 3.21 22.23 -11.48
CA GLY A 125 4.37 22.91 -12.09
C GLY A 125 5.74 22.41 -11.63
N TRP A 126 5.81 21.54 -10.61
CA TRP A 126 7.05 20.97 -10.07
C TRP A 126 7.19 19.48 -10.42
N TYR A 127 6.43 19.00 -11.41
CA TYR A 127 6.44 17.59 -11.84
C TYR A 127 7.77 17.18 -12.45
N ASN A 128 8.54 16.43 -11.66
CA ASN A 128 9.62 15.61 -12.18
C ASN A 128 9.06 14.24 -12.61
N ASN A 129 9.67 13.61 -13.60
CA ASN A 129 9.44 12.21 -13.99
C ASN A 129 9.40 11.26 -12.78
N HIS A 130 10.11 11.62 -11.71
CA HIS A 130 10.03 10.99 -10.40
C HIS A 130 8.62 10.89 -9.82
N LEU A 131 7.94 12.04 -9.63
CA LEU A 131 6.62 12.10 -9.01
C LEU A 131 5.59 11.33 -9.84
N LEU A 132 5.78 11.31 -11.16
CA LEU A 132 4.83 10.74 -12.11
C LEU A 132 4.97 9.23 -12.32
N LEU A 133 6.13 8.63 -12.01
CA LEU A 133 6.38 7.20 -12.24
C LEU A 133 6.69 6.43 -10.95
N ILE A 134 7.51 7.00 -10.07
CA ILE A 134 8.02 6.29 -8.89
C ILE A 134 6.98 6.24 -7.77
N ILE A 135 6.31 7.36 -7.48
CA ILE A 135 5.31 7.43 -6.41
C ILE A 135 4.16 6.43 -6.60
N PRO A 136 3.53 6.30 -7.79
CA PRO A 136 2.49 5.30 -7.99
C PRO A 136 2.98 3.87 -7.74
N ILE A 137 4.20 3.54 -8.16
CA ILE A 137 4.79 2.20 -7.98
C ILE A 137 5.10 1.94 -6.49
N GLN A 138 5.68 2.93 -5.79
CA GLN A 138 5.92 2.84 -4.36
C GLN A 138 4.62 2.66 -3.57
N ARG A 139 3.53 3.30 -3.99
CA ARG A 139 2.20 3.13 -3.39
C ARG A 139 1.63 1.74 -3.61
N ILE A 140 1.70 1.23 -4.84
CA ILE A 140 1.33 -0.15 -5.14
C ILE A 140 2.11 -1.13 -4.23
N GLY A 141 3.42 -0.90 -4.10
CA GLY A 141 4.26 -1.65 -3.17
C GLY A 141 3.77 -1.53 -1.73
N LEU A 142 3.57 -0.31 -1.22
CA LEU A 142 3.12 -0.02 0.13
C LEU A 142 1.80 -0.72 0.45
N ILE A 143 0.81 -0.61 -0.45
CA ILE A 143 -0.51 -1.24 -0.32
C ILE A 143 -0.37 -2.76 -0.22
N ALA A 144 0.40 -3.37 -1.12
CA ALA A 144 0.59 -4.82 -1.14
C ALA A 144 1.37 -5.32 0.08
N ALA A 145 2.50 -4.68 0.40
CA ALA A 145 3.36 -5.05 1.52
C ALA A 145 2.63 -4.90 2.86
N PHE A 146 1.93 -3.78 3.06
CA PHE A 146 1.17 -3.54 4.27
C PHE A 146 0.06 -4.57 4.45
N SER A 147 -0.77 -4.77 3.42
CA SER A 147 -1.89 -5.73 3.49
C SER A 147 -1.43 -7.15 3.84
N LEU A 148 -0.26 -7.56 3.34
CA LEU A 148 0.35 -8.85 3.65
C LEU A 148 0.93 -8.93 5.06
N LEU A 149 1.84 -8.01 5.39
CA LEU A 149 2.57 -8.04 6.66
C LEU A 149 1.63 -7.83 7.84
N PHE A 150 0.67 -6.91 7.71
CA PHE A 150 -0.31 -6.64 8.74
C PHE A 150 -1.21 -7.86 8.99
N SER A 151 -1.71 -8.49 7.92
CA SER A 151 -2.49 -9.72 8.03
C SER A 151 -1.70 -10.88 8.64
N GLU A 152 -0.44 -11.03 8.25
CA GLU A 152 0.44 -12.06 8.82
C GLU A 152 0.73 -11.80 10.29
N ALA A 153 0.93 -10.53 10.68
CA ALA A 153 1.15 -10.14 12.08
C ALA A 153 -0.01 -10.57 12.97
N LEU A 154 -1.24 -10.40 12.48
CA LEU A 154 -2.46 -10.76 13.22
C LEU A 154 -2.59 -12.27 13.47
N LYS A 155 -2.05 -13.11 12.60
CA LYS A 155 -2.10 -14.58 12.75
C LYS A 155 -1.05 -15.11 13.74
N ARG A 156 0.00 -14.34 14.02
CA ARG A 156 1.13 -14.77 14.85
C ARG A 156 0.96 -14.37 16.31
N ARG A 157 1.77 -14.98 17.18
CA ARG A 157 1.86 -14.66 18.62
C ARG A 157 3.32 -14.38 19.02
N GLY A 158 3.49 -13.67 20.13
CA GLY A 158 4.81 -13.39 20.72
C GLY A 158 5.69 -12.47 19.85
N ALA A 159 7.01 -12.64 19.96
CA ALA A 159 8.01 -11.78 19.31
C ALA A 159 7.84 -11.68 17.78
N SER A 160 7.39 -12.75 17.13
CA SER A 160 7.16 -12.75 15.67
C SER A 160 6.05 -11.78 15.23
N ARG A 161 5.00 -11.60 16.04
CA ARG A 161 3.94 -10.61 15.80
C ARG A 161 4.46 -9.19 15.94
N VAL A 162 5.26 -8.94 16.99
CA VAL A 162 5.89 -7.63 17.23
C VAL A 162 6.81 -7.26 16.06
N LEU A 163 7.65 -8.20 15.62
CA LEU A 163 8.54 -7.99 14.47
C LEU A 163 7.76 -7.59 13.21
N LEU A 164 6.67 -8.29 12.90
CA LEU A 164 5.86 -7.97 11.73
C LEU A 164 5.19 -6.59 11.84
N TYR A 165 4.73 -6.18 13.04
CA TYR A 165 4.20 -4.83 13.24
C TYR A 165 5.29 -3.75 13.08
N VAL A 166 6.49 -4.00 13.60
CA VAL A 166 7.64 -3.11 13.38
C VAL A 166 7.94 -2.99 11.89
N LEU A 167 7.97 -4.10 11.16
CA LEU A 167 8.18 -4.10 9.70
C LEU A 167 7.08 -3.32 8.95
N THR A 168 5.80 -3.44 9.33
CA THR A 168 4.74 -2.59 8.75
C THR A 168 4.95 -1.11 9.04
N GLY A 169 5.40 -0.76 10.26
CA GLY A 169 5.69 0.62 10.63
C GLY A 169 6.87 1.23 9.87
N LEU A 170 7.79 0.40 9.38
CA LEU A 170 8.96 0.83 8.59
C LEU A 170 8.64 1.10 7.12
N LEU A 171 7.53 0.60 6.58
CA LEU A 171 7.15 0.79 5.18
C LEU A 171 7.10 2.27 4.71
N PRO A 172 6.52 3.23 5.46
CA PRO A 172 6.57 4.64 5.07
C PRO A 172 8.01 5.20 5.02
N PHE A 173 8.92 4.71 5.85
CA PHE A 173 10.32 5.13 5.83
C PHE A 173 11.06 4.59 4.61
N ILE A 174 10.80 3.32 4.24
CA ILE A 174 11.40 2.69 3.06
C ILE A 174 10.93 3.38 1.77
N THR A 175 9.64 3.70 1.68
CA THR A 175 9.09 4.43 0.51
C THR A 175 9.67 5.83 0.40
N ALA A 176 9.76 6.57 1.51
CA ALA A 176 10.38 7.90 1.53
C ALA A 176 11.88 7.87 1.16
N ALA A 177 12.60 6.82 1.55
CA ALA A 177 14.01 6.64 1.18
C ALA A 177 14.17 6.49 -0.34
N GLY A 178 13.24 5.84 -1.03
CA GLY A 178 13.24 5.77 -2.49
C GLY A 178 13.16 7.16 -3.14
N SER A 179 12.31 8.04 -2.61
CA SER A 179 12.20 9.42 -3.09
C SER A 179 13.45 10.26 -2.84
N MET A 180 14.09 10.07 -1.67
CA MET A 180 15.38 10.70 -1.35
C MET A 180 16.52 10.23 -2.26
N LEU A 181 16.63 8.91 -2.50
CA LEU A 181 17.67 8.34 -3.36
C LEU A 181 17.59 8.87 -4.79
N TRP A 182 16.38 9.08 -5.31
CA TRP A 182 16.20 9.76 -6.60
C TRP A 182 16.77 11.18 -6.58
N ARG A 183 16.44 11.96 -5.55
CA ARG A 183 16.87 13.36 -5.40
C ARG A 183 18.39 13.51 -5.27
N LEU A 184 19.05 12.48 -4.76
CA LEU A 184 20.50 12.38 -4.64
C LEU A 184 21.18 11.75 -5.88
N SER A 185 20.43 11.50 -6.96
CA SER A 185 20.91 10.86 -8.19
C SER A 185 21.43 9.43 -8.03
N TYR A 186 21.03 8.73 -6.96
CA TYR A 186 21.29 7.30 -6.77
C TYR A 186 20.22 6.46 -7.47
N THR A 187 20.24 6.47 -8.80
CA THR A 187 19.19 5.84 -9.63
C THR A 187 19.07 4.33 -9.39
N ILE A 188 20.18 3.58 -9.35
CA ILE A 188 20.15 2.12 -9.21
C ILE A 188 19.55 1.69 -7.84
N PRO A 189 20.03 2.19 -6.69
CA PRO A 189 19.42 1.88 -5.39
C PRO A 189 17.94 2.27 -5.33
N MET A 190 17.58 3.40 -5.93
CA MET A 190 16.19 3.86 -5.99
C MET A 190 15.29 2.91 -6.78
N ILE A 191 15.73 2.41 -7.94
CA ILE A 191 14.99 1.38 -8.70
C ILE A 191 14.81 0.13 -7.83
N GLY A 192 15.88 -0.29 -7.15
CA GLY A 192 15.84 -1.44 -6.24
C GLY A 192 14.77 -1.31 -5.16
N VAL A 193 14.70 -0.16 -4.48
CA VAL A 193 13.69 0.10 -3.43
C VAL A 193 12.28 0.21 -4.02
N THR A 194 12.14 0.92 -5.15
CA THR A 194 10.84 1.20 -5.79
C THR A 194 10.22 -0.03 -6.43
N ALA A 195 11.01 -0.87 -7.11
CA ALA A 195 10.54 -2.08 -7.77
C ALA A 195 10.54 -3.30 -6.82
N GLY A 196 11.50 -3.37 -5.90
CA GLY A 196 11.64 -4.51 -4.99
C GLY A 196 10.42 -4.70 -4.10
N LEU A 197 9.86 -3.61 -3.56
CA LEU A 197 8.72 -3.66 -2.65
C LEU A 197 7.44 -4.23 -3.31
N PRO A 198 6.98 -3.76 -4.49
CA PRO A 198 5.85 -4.36 -5.20
C PRO A 198 6.16 -5.75 -5.77
N VAL A 199 7.38 -6.03 -6.25
CA VAL A 199 7.73 -7.36 -6.78
C VAL A 199 7.73 -8.41 -5.68
N LEU A 200 8.39 -8.15 -4.55
CA LEU A 200 8.42 -9.07 -3.41
C LEU A 200 7.02 -9.28 -2.84
N SER A 201 6.24 -8.20 -2.72
CA SER A 201 4.86 -8.28 -2.24
C SER A 201 3.99 -9.08 -3.22
N GLY A 202 4.10 -8.85 -4.54
CA GLY A 202 3.36 -9.58 -5.57
C GLY A 202 3.69 -11.07 -5.60
N ILE A 203 4.96 -11.45 -5.52
CA ILE A 203 5.40 -12.86 -5.42
C ILE A 203 4.79 -13.52 -4.18
N PHE A 204 4.79 -12.82 -3.05
CA PHE A 204 4.28 -13.36 -1.80
C PHE A 204 2.75 -13.45 -1.79
N LEU A 205 2.07 -12.46 -2.37
CA LEU A 205 0.62 -12.44 -2.56
C LEU A 205 0.20 -13.61 -3.45
N TYR A 206 0.88 -13.81 -4.58
CA TYR A 206 0.66 -14.95 -5.48
C TYR A 206 0.86 -16.29 -4.77
N ARG A 207 1.92 -16.45 -3.97
CA ARG A 207 2.16 -17.69 -3.19
C ARG A 207 1.08 -17.94 -2.14
N LYS A 208 0.63 -16.90 -1.44
CA LYS A 208 -0.37 -16.99 -0.37
C LYS A 208 -1.80 -17.19 -0.90
N LEU A 209 -2.04 -16.77 -2.15
CA LEU A 209 -3.30 -16.96 -2.87
C LEU A 209 -3.31 -18.19 -3.78
N ARG A 210 -2.22 -18.96 -3.88
CA ARG A 210 -2.21 -20.19 -4.68
C ARG A 210 -3.13 -21.23 -4.01
N PRO A 211 -4.11 -21.81 -4.72
CA PRO A 211 -5.01 -22.79 -4.14
C PRO A 211 -4.23 -24.00 -3.63
N VAL A 212 -4.63 -24.53 -2.47
CA VAL A 212 -4.05 -25.73 -1.81
C VAL A 212 -4.38 -27.03 -2.57
N SER A 213 -4.65 -26.95 -3.88
CA SER A 213 -5.10 -28.07 -4.71
C SER A 213 -3.96 -28.97 -5.25
N GLU A 214 -2.72 -28.76 -4.81
CA GLU A 214 -1.58 -29.61 -5.18
C GLU A 214 -0.98 -30.34 -3.96
N LYS A 215 -1.78 -30.74 -2.97
CA LYS A 215 -1.40 -31.95 -2.23
C LYS A 215 -1.82 -33.13 -3.08
N PRO A 216 -0.88 -33.94 -3.63
CA PRO A 216 -1.26 -35.18 -4.27
C PRO A 216 -2.10 -35.97 -3.26
N LYS A 217 -3.33 -36.34 -3.64
CA LYS A 217 -4.05 -37.39 -2.92
C LYS A 217 -3.11 -38.58 -2.95
N VAL A 218 -2.48 -38.89 -1.82
CA VAL A 218 -1.88 -40.20 -1.60
C VAL A 218 -3.05 -41.16 -1.76
N SER A 219 -3.13 -41.79 -2.92
CA SER A 219 -3.96 -42.97 -3.11
C SER A 219 -3.40 -44.00 -2.13
N LEU A 220 -4.03 -44.10 -0.97
CA LEU A 220 -4.01 -45.32 -0.18
C LEU A 220 -4.71 -46.38 -1.04
N THR A 221 -3.97 -46.96 -1.98
CA THR A 221 -4.27 -48.29 -2.50
C THR A 221 -3.97 -49.23 -1.35
N SER A 222 -5.02 -49.56 -0.61
CA SER A 222 -5.08 -50.80 0.16
C SER A 222 -5.12 -51.95 -0.85
N GLU A 223 -4.01 -52.68 -0.96
CA GLU A 223 -3.98 -54.10 -1.29
C GLU A 223 -3.07 -54.80 -0.27
#